data_AF-A0A922CED8-F1
#
_entry.id   AF-A0A922CED8-F1
#
_cell.length_a   1.000
_cell.length_b   1.000
_cell.length_c   1.000
_cell.angle_alpha   90.00
_cell.angle_beta   90.00
_cell.angle_gamma   90.00
#
_symmetry.space_group_name_H-M   'P 1'
#
loop_
_entity.id
_entity.type
_entity.pdbx_description
1 polymer ?
#
loop_
_entity_poly.entity_id
_entity_poly.type
_entity_poly.pdbx_seq_one_letter_code
_entity_poly.pdbx_strand_id
1 'polypeptide(L)'
;MIGLRSLISRITHTRAILNRIQIPVLIQKHKQHHEGNPQPFDNMPFEPPNRYFATVFFSIFFGIGLWSPFAILWYMMAKKTL
;
A
#
# COMPACT_ATOMS: atom_id res chain seq x y z
N MET A 1 38.45 15.17 12.11
CA MET A 1 37.97 14.48 10.89
C MET A 1 36.99 13.34 11.20
N ILE A 2 35.97 13.58 12.04
CA ILE A 2 35.02 12.54 12.51
C ILE A 2 33.68 12.57 11.77
N GLY A 3 33.27 13.74 11.23
CA GLY A 3 31.98 13.89 10.53
C GLY A 3 31.87 13.22 9.16
N LEU A 4 32.98 13.08 8.42
CA LEU A 4 32.96 12.50 7.07
C LEU A 4 32.76 10.98 7.10
N ARG A 5 33.35 10.29 8.09
CA ARG A 5 33.19 8.84 8.27
C ARG A 5 31.77 8.47 8.73
N SER A 6 31.16 9.29 9.58
CA SER A 6 29.76 9.09 9.99
C SER A 6 28.77 9.32 8.85
N LEU A 7 29.05 10.25 7.94
CA LEU A 7 28.22 10.54 6.77
C LEU A 7 28.25 9.38 5.75
N ILE A 8 29.43 8.84 5.47
CA ILE A 8 29.59 7.68 4.57
C ILE A 8 28.88 6.45 5.14
N SER A 9 28.96 6.22 6.47
CA SER A 9 28.26 5.10 7.11
C SER A 9 26.73 5.20 7.05
N ARG A 10 26.17 6.42 7.03
CA ARG A 10 24.72 6.62 6.90
C ARG A 10 24.21 6.40 5.47
N ILE A 11 25.04 6.67 4.46
CA ILE A 11 24.69 6.46 3.04
C ILE A 11 24.65 4.97 2.68
N THR A 12 25.53 4.16 3.26
CA THR A 12 25.55 2.71 2.99
C THR A 12 24.35 2.00 3.60
N HIS A 13 23.91 2.40 4.79
CA HIS A 13 22.72 1.82 5.43
C HIS A 13 21.39 2.20 4.77
N THR A 14 21.25 3.42 4.24
CA THR A 14 20.00 3.83 3.55
C THR A 14 19.82 3.13 2.21
N ARG A 15 20.89 2.82 1.48
CA ARG A 15 20.82 2.01 0.25
C ARG A 15 20.35 0.57 0.51
N ALA A 16 20.80 -0.04 1.60
CA ALA A 16 20.36 -1.39 1.97
C ALA A 16 18.85 -1.44 2.31
N ILE A 17 18.31 -0.38 2.91
CA ILE A 17 16.88 -0.27 3.24
C ILE A 17 16.05 0.00 1.98
N LEU A 18 16.52 0.87 1.08
CA LEU A 18 15.82 1.18 -0.18
C LEU A 18 15.73 -0.03 -1.11
N ASN A 19 16.78 -0.85 -1.21
CA ASN A 19 16.73 -2.12 -1.96
C ASN A 19 15.74 -3.13 -1.36
N ARG A 20 15.42 -3.01 -0.06
CA ARG A 20 14.41 -3.86 0.61
C ARG A 20 12.98 -3.38 0.40
N ILE A 21 12.77 -2.16 -0.07
CA ILE A 21 11.45 -1.61 -0.43
C ILE A 21 11.12 -1.94 -1.90
N GLN A 22 12.14 -2.10 -2.75
CA GLN A 22 12.00 -2.63 -4.11
C GLN A 22 11.80 -4.16 -4.16
N ILE A 23 11.07 -4.74 -3.21
CA ILE A 23 10.57 -6.09 -3.44
C ILE A 23 9.41 -5.91 -4.43
N PRO A 24 9.49 -6.41 -5.67
CA PRO A 24 8.31 -6.44 -6.52
C PRO A 24 7.25 -7.18 -5.71
N VAL A 25 6.06 -6.59 -5.58
CA VAL A 25 4.91 -7.25 -4.95
C VAL A 25 4.90 -8.67 -5.52
N LEU A 26 5.25 -9.65 -4.70
CA LEU A 26 5.16 -11.05 -5.08
C LEU A 26 3.68 -11.23 -5.36
N ILE A 27 3.31 -11.17 -6.64
CA ILE A 27 2.00 -11.59 -7.11
C ILE A 27 1.91 -13.01 -6.60
N GLN A 28 1.14 -13.18 -5.52
CA GLN A 28 1.02 -14.47 -4.86
C GLN A 28 0.66 -15.45 -5.95
N LYS A 29 1.53 -16.45 -6.12
CA LYS A 29 1.40 -17.46 -7.16
C LYS A 29 -0.02 -18.01 -7.00
N HIS A 30 -0.86 -17.72 -7.99
CA HIS A 30 -2.22 -18.21 -8.11
C HIS A 30 -2.20 -19.67 -7.68
N LYS A 31 -2.91 -20.01 -6.60
CA LYS A 31 -3.09 -21.41 -6.20
C LYS A 31 -3.82 -22.04 -7.38
N GLN A 32 -3.07 -22.65 -8.29
CA GLN A 32 -3.64 -23.44 -9.38
C GLN A 32 -4.34 -24.62 -8.70
N HIS A 33 -5.63 -24.48 -8.47
CA HIS A 33 -6.50 -25.62 -8.20
C HIS A 33 -6.45 -26.49 -9.45
N HIS A 34 -5.53 -27.45 -9.48
CA HIS A 34 -5.29 -28.26 -10.67
C HIS A 34 -6.42 -29.24 -11.00
N GLU A 35 -7.47 -29.35 -10.18
CA GLU A 35 -8.56 -30.30 -10.41
C GLU A 35 -9.89 -29.73 -9.89
N GLY A 36 -10.64 -28.98 -10.72
CA GLY A 36 -12.00 -28.55 -10.39
C GLY A 36 -12.51 -27.32 -11.14
N ASN A 37 -13.81 -27.04 -11.01
CA ASN A 37 -14.39 -25.77 -11.42
C ASN A 37 -13.79 -24.63 -10.57
N PRO A 38 -13.61 -23.41 -11.12
CA PRO A 38 -13.06 -22.29 -10.38
C PRO A 38 -13.90 -22.00 -9.13
N GLN A 39 -13.25 -21.89 -7.97
CA GLN A 39 -13.94 -21.56 -6.74
C GLN A 39 -14.22 -20.05 -6.72
N PRO A 40 -15.33 -19.62 -6.08
CA PRO A 40 -15.53 -18.22 -5.79
C PRO A 40 -14.27 -17.64 -5.12
N PHE A 41 -13.90 -16.42 -5.49
CA PHE A 41 -12.72 -15.69 -5.00
C PHE A 41 -11.36 -16.06 -5.63
N ASP A 42 -11.26 -17.12 -6.44
CA ASP A 42 -10.00 -17.53 -7.10
C ASP A 42 -9.47 -16.53 -8.13
N ASN A 43 -10.36 -15.72 -8.72
CA ASN A 43 -10.03 -14.74 -9.76
C ASN A 43 -9.78 -13.33 -9.21
N MET A 44 -9.80 -13.15 -7.88
CA MET A 44 -9.59 -11.84 -7.29
C MET A 44 -8.10 -11.57 -7.09
N PRO A 45 -7.65 -10.32 -7.25
CA PRO A 45 -6.26 -9.94 -6.99
C PRO A 45 -5.92 -9.87 -5.48
N PHE A 46 -6.83 -10.30 -4.60
CA PHE A 46 -6.68 -10.32 -3.15
C PHE A 46 -7.49 -11.49 -2.55
N GLU A 47 -6.98 -12.10 -1.48
CA GLU A 47 -7.67 -13.16 -0.72
C GLU A 47 -8.00 -12.60 0.68
N PRO A 48 -9.27 -12.30 1.00
CA PRO A 48 -9.63 -11.77 2.32
C PRO A 48 -9.53 -12.88 3.38
N PRO A 49 -8.66 -12.76 4.38
CA PRO A 49 -8.49 -13.81 5.40
C PRO A 49 -9.73 -13.95 6.31
N ASN A 50 -10.53 -12.89 6.42
CA ASN A 50 -11.73 -12.84 7.25
C ASN A 50 -12.72 -11.82 6.66
N ARG A 51 -14.02 -12.12 6.76
CA ARG A 51 -15.12 -11.20 6.38
C ARG A 51 -15.01 -9.83 7.07
N TYR A 52 -14.65 -9.79 8.35
CA TYR A 52 -14.54 -8.53 9.09
C TYR A 52 -13.35 -7.69 8.60
N PHE A 53 -12.25 -8.34 8.24
CA PHE A 53 -11.10 -7.66 7.65
C PHE A 53 -11.46 -7.06 6.30
N ALA A 54 -12.16 -7.82 5.44
CA ALA A 54 -12.62 -7.32 4.14
C ALA A 54 -13.53 -6.09 4.31
N THR A 55 -14.47 -6.11 5.26
CA THR A 55 -15.33 -4.96 5.53
C THR A 55 -14.53 -3.73 5.93
N VAL A 56 -13.62 -3.85 6.92
CA VAL A 56 -12.82 -2.71 7.38
C VAL A 56 -11.92 -2.17 6.25
N PHE A 57 -11.28 -3.06 5.49
CA PHE A 57 -10.43 -2.68 4.37
C PHE A 57 -11.22 -1.88 3.32
N PHE A 58 -12.38 -2.39 2.88
CA PHE A 58 -13.19 -1.71 1.87
C PHE A 58 -13.84 -0.43 2.39
N SER A 59 -14.27 -0.39 3.66
CA SER A 59 -14.79 0.83 4.29
C SER A 59 -13.75 1.96 4.27
N ILE A 60 -12.48 1.66 4.55
CA ILE A 60 -11.40 2.65 4.50
C ILE A 60 -11.04 3.00 3.06
N PHE A 61 -10.86 2.01 2.18
CA PHE A 61 -10.47 2.23 0.79
C PHE A 61 -11.49 3.12 0.05
N PHE A 62 -12.77 2.77 0.11
CA PHE A 62 -13.83 3.58 -0.49
C PHE A 62 -14.12 4.85 0.31
N GLY A 63 -13.98 4.82 1.64
CA GLY A 63 -14.15 5.98 2.50
C GLY A 63 -13.20 7.11 2.15
N ILE A 64 -11.91 6.82 1.94
CA ILE A 64 -10.92 7.81 1.51
C ILE A 64 -11.25 8.37 0.12
N GLY A 65 -11.61 7.50 -0.83
CA GLY A 65 -12.02 7.94 -2.17
C GLY A 65 -13.24 8.86 -2.15
N LEU A 66 -14.24 8.54 -1.32
CA LEU A 66 -15.43 9.35 -1.11
C LEU A 66 -15.10 10.69 -0.43
N TRP A 67 -14.21 10.70 0.56
CA TRP A 67 -13.86 11.92 1.31
C TRP A 67 -12.92 12.87 0.55
N SER A 68 -12.12 12.34 -0.37
CA SER A 68 -11.11 13.08 -1.14
C SER A 68 -11.62 14.40 -1.77
N PRO A 69 -12.71 14.42 -2.57
CA PRO A 69 -13.19 15.68 -3.18
C PRO A 69 -13.60 16.74 -2.15
N PHE A 70 -14.16 16.33 -1.01
CA PHE A 70 -14.56 17.27 0.06
C PHE A 70 -13.34 17.91 0.73
N ALA A 71 -12.32 17.11 1.02
CA ALA A 71 -11.07 17.61 1.58
C ALA A 71 -10.36 18.57 0.61
N ILE A 72 -10.35 18.25 -0.69
CA ILE A 72 -9.78 19.12 -1.73
C ILE A 72 -10.54 20.45 -1.81
N LEU A 73 -11.87 20.42 -1.87
CA LEU A 73 -12.69 21.64 -1.90
C LEU A 73 -12.50 22.48 -0.65
N TRP A 74 -12.50 21.86 0.53
CA TRP A 74 -12.22 22.54 1.78
C TRP A 74 -10.87 23.26 1.74
N TYR A 75 -9.82 22.56 1.27
CA TYR A 75 -8.49 23.15 1.13
C TYR A 75 -8.48 24.33 0.13
N MET A 76 -9.18 24.20 -1.00
CA MET A 76 -9.28 25.28 -1.99
C MET A 76 -9.98 26.53 -1.44
N MET A 77 -11.04 26.35 -0.65
CA MET A 77 -11.72 27.46 0.03
C MET A 77 -10.83 28.09 1.10
N ALA A 78 -10.21 27.26 1.96
CA ALA A 78 -9.34 27.71 3.03
C ALA A 78 -8.13 28.50 2.51
N LYS A 79 -7.56 28.08 1.38
CA LYS A 79 -6.46 28.80 0.72
C LYS A 79 -6.84 30.19 0.24
N LYS A 80 -8.11 30.45 -0.09
CA LYS A 80 -8.58 31.78 -0.51
C LYS A 80 -8.79 32.71 0.70
N THR A 81 -9.07 32.15 1.87
CA THR A 81 -9.33 32.89 3.11
C THR A 81 -8.08 33.19 3.94
N LEU A 82 -6.98 32.46 3.70
CA LEU A 82 -5.64 32.72 4.27
C LEU A 82 -4.85 33.65 3.36
#